data_AF-A0AA94EEN9-F1
#
_entry.id   AF-A0AA94EEN9-F1
#
_cell.length_a   1.000
_cell.length_b   1.000
_cell.length_c   1.000
_cell.angle_alpha   90.00
_cell.angle_beta   90.00
_cell.angle_gamma   90.00
#
_symmetry.space_group_name_H-M   'P 1'
#
loop_
_entity.id
_entity.type
_entity.pdbx_description
1 polymer ?
#
loop_
_entity_poly.entity_id
_entity_poly.type
_entity_poly.pdbx_seq_one_letter_code
_entity_poly.pdbx_strand_id
1 'polypeptide(L)'
;MLRRTKIVTTLGPATDQPDVLEQLILAGANVVRLNFSHGTADEQKQRAENVRAIAKRLNAHVAILGDLQGPKIRIARFRDGKVQLKPGQEFTLDAEFDPQNGDDSVVGLDYKELPHDVGSGDILLLDDGRIRLQVDYIEGSAVHTKVIVAGTLSNNKGINRLGGGLSAKALTEKDHRDIKTAAEIGVDYLAVSFPRCGEDLNEARQLLRQAGGKGVICAKIERAEAVASEHALDDVIRASDAVMVARGDLGVEIGDAQLVGKQKQIISRARQLNKVVITATQMMESMIENPMPTRAEVMDVANAVLDGTDAVMLSAETAAGKFPVETVKAMAEICLGAETHPSAHLRHDDLEESFSSISEAAAMSAMYAATHLTGVKAIIALTESGFTAKLMSRITSHLPIFSLSRHPQSRNKCALYRGVYPVDFDSTSSKQPILDAVELIKSLGHVSKGDLVILTHGDVMETVGSSNTCKVIEVR
;
A
#
# COMPACT_ATOMS: atom_id res chain seq x y z
N MET A 1 20.81 6.40 -12.43
CA MET A 1 19.76 5.37 -12.63
C MET A 1 18.48 5.90 -12.01
N LEU A 2 17.32 5.69 -12.64
CA LEU A 2 16.04 6.10 -12.04
C LEU A 2 15.58 5.03 -11.03
N ARG A 3 15.11 5.44 -9.86
CA ARG A 3 14.59 4.53 -8.82
C ARG A 3 13.27 3.91 -9.27
N ARG A 4 13.18 2.58 -9.22
CA ARG A 4 12.03 1.81 -9.70
C ARG A 4 10.97 1.59 -8.61
N THR A 5 11.36 1.11 -7.44
CA THR A 5 10.47 0.89 -6.30
C THR A 5 9.94 2.22 -5.84
N LYS A 6 8.62 2.33 -5.68
CA LYS A 6 7.91 3.57 -5.34
C LYS A 6 7.87 3.81 -3.83
N ILE A 7 7.67 5.05 -3.44
CA ILE A 7 7.56 5.42 -2.02
C ILE A 7 6.17 6.01 -1.76
N VAL A 8 5.47 5.41 -0.80
CA VAL A 8 4.21 5.90 -0.25
C VAL A 8 4.52 6.64 1.05
N THR A 9 4.06 7.88 1.20
CA THR A 9 4.32 8.71 2.39
C THR A 9 3.02 9.13 3.04
N THR A 10 2.86 8.85 4.34
CA THR A 10 1.65 9.27 5.07
C THR A 10 1.76 10.74 5.46
N LEU A 11 0.69 11.50 5.21
CA LEU A 11 0.60 12.90 5.61
C LEU A 11 0.03 13.04 7.03
N GLY A 12 0.48 14.07 7.73
CA GLY A 12 0.10 14.39 9.09
C GLY A 12 0.74 15.70 9.58
N PRO A 13 0.70 15.97 10.90
CA PRO A 13 1.22 17.21 11.48
C PRO A 13 2.64 17.59 11.07
N ALA A 14 3.54 16.60 10.91
CA ALA A 14 4.92 16.87 10.47
C ALA A 14 5.00 17.33 9.01
N THR A 15 4.07 16.87 8.16
CA THR A 15 4.00 17.26 6.74
C THR A 15 3.19 18.53 6.48
N ASP A 16 2.39 18.98 7.46
CA ASP A 16 1.60 20.21 7.36
C ASP A 16 2.45 21.47 7.56
N GLN A 17 3.69 21.30 8.02
CA GLN A 17 4.65 22.40 8.15
C GLN A 17 4.98 23.00 6.77
N PRO A 18 5.27 24.32 6.70
CA PRO A 18 5.66 24.98 5.46
C PRO A 18 6.77 24.23 4.73
N ASP A 19 6.65 24.15 3.41
CA ASP A 19 7.62 23.56 2.48
C ASP A 19 7.91 22.06 2.63
N VAL A 20 7.54 21.40 3.74
CA VAL A 20 7.85 19.98 3.98
C VAL A 20 7.21 19.09 2.91
N LEU A 21 5.92 19.30 2.59
CA LEU A 21 5.25 18.52 1.56
C LEU A 21 5.93 18.63 0.18
N GLU A 22 6.40 19.82 -0.19
CA GLU A 22 7.19 20.01 -1.41
C GLU A 22 8.52 19.27 -1.35
N GLN A 23 9.22 19.35 -0.23
CA GLN A 23 10.48 18.64 -0.02
C GLN A 23 10.30 17.12 -0.05
N LEU A 24 9.18 16.57 0.42
CA LEU A 24 8.87 15.14 0.31
C LEU A 24 8.72 14.70 -1.15
N ILE A 25 8.01 15.49 -1.96
CA ILE A 25 7.84 15.20 -3.39
C ILE A 25 9.19 15.26 -4.11
N LEU A 26 10.00 16.29 -3.83
CA LEU A 26 11.36 16.42 -4.38
C LEU A 26 12.31 15.31 -3.92
N ALA A 27 12.17 14.84 -2.68
CA ALA A 27 12.94 13.70 -2.15
C ALA A 27 12.53 12.37 -2.79
N GLY A 28 11.37 12.32 -3.46
CA GLY A 28 10.94 11.19 -4.28
C GLY A 28 9.66 10.50 -3.80
N ALA A 29 8.82 11.14 -2.99
CA ALA A 29 7.49 10.61 -2.71
C ALA A 29 6.69 10.44 -4.02
N ASN A 30 6.19 9.23 -4.28
CA ASN A 30 5.43 8.91 -5.50
C ASN A 30 3.92 8.89 -5.22
N VAL A 31 3.55 8.51 -3.99
CA VAL A 31 2.17 8.46 -3.51
C VAL A 31 2.13 9.09 -2.13
N VAL A 32 1.09 9.87 -1.88
CA VAL A 32 0.76 10.35 -0.54
C VAL A 32 -0.42 9.58 0.01
N ARG A 33 -0.36 9.21 1.29
CA ARG A 33 -1.40 8.51 2.01
C ARG A 33 -2.11 9.47 2.98
N LEU A 34 -3.42 9.57 2.83
CA LEU A 34 -4.32 10.25 3.75
C LEU A 34 -4.92 9.21 4.68
N ASN A 35 -4.41 9.12 5.90
CA ASN A 35 -4.91 8.17 6.89
C ASN A 35 -6.18 8.73 7.55
N PHE A 36 -7.36 8.23 7.17
CA PHE A 36 -8.62 8.69 7.74
C PHE A 36 -8.81 8.30 9.20
N SER A 37 -7.88 7.54 9.79
CA SER A 37 -7.92 7.30 11.23
C SER A 37 -7.70 8.53 12.10
N HIS A 38 -7.10 9.57 11.51
CA HIS A 38 -6.77 10.82 12.17
C HIS A 38 -7.19 12.01 11.30
N GLY A 39 -7.36 13.15 11.96
CA GLY A 39 -7.77 14.39 11.31
C GLY A 39 -9.22 14.41 10.85
N THR A 40 -9.67 15.59 10.46
CA THR A 40 -11.03 15.83 9.98
C THR A 40 -11.12 15.67 8.46
N ALA A 41 -12.33 15.50 7.91
CA ALA A 41 -12.52 15.45 6.46
C ALA A 41 -11.96 16.70 5.75
N ASP A 42 -12.12 17.88 6.35
CA ASP A 42 -11.64 19.15 5.78
C ASP A 42 -10.11 19.24 5.78
N GLU A 43 -9.44 18.77 6.85
CA GLU A 43 -7.97 18.68 6.88
C GLU A 43 -7.44 17.77 5.76
N GLN A 44 -8.10 16.63 5.52
CA GLN A 44 -7.69 15.70 4.48
C GLN A 44 -7.94 16.27 3.07
N LYS A 45 -9.03 17.02 2.87
CA LYS A 45 -9.28 17.77 1.63
C LYS A 45 -8.20 18.82 1.39
N GLN A 46 -7.87 19.62 2.41
CA GLN A 46 -6.83 20.64 2.31
C GLN A 46 -5.46 20.05 1.95
N ARG A 47 -5.08 18.93 2.58
CA ARG A 47 -3.84 18.21 2.23
C ARG A 47 -3.85 17.75 0.78
N ALA A 48 -4.95 17.19 0.30
CA ALA A 48 -5.08 16.75 -1.10
C ALA A 48 -4.95 17.91 -2.11
N GLU A 49 -5.54 19.06 -1.80
CA GLU A 49 -5.41 20.27 -2.62
C GLU A 49 -3.96 20.76 -2.68
N ASN A 50 -3.28 20.81 -1.52
CA ASN A 50 -1.88 21.21 -1.43
C ASN A 50 -0.97 20.27 -2.24
N VAL A 51 -1.17 18.95 -2.13
CA VAL A 51 -0.43 17.95 -2.90
C VAL A 51 -0.57 18.21 -4.40
N ARG A 52 -1.80 18.42 -4.89
CA ARG A 52 -2.06 18.67 -6.31
C ARG A 52 -1.44 19.97 -6.80
N ALA A 53 -1.54 21.03 -6.00
CA ALA A 53 -0.96 22.34 -6.34
C ALA A 53 0.57 22.26 -6.46
N ILE A 54 1.22 21.61 -5.49
CA ILE A 54 2.68 21.43 -5.48
C ILE A 54 3.10 20.49 -6.62
N ALA A 55 2.45 19.34 -6.79
CA ALA A 55 2.75 18.41 -7.87
C ALA A 55 2.65 19.08 -9.25
N LYS A 56 1.62 19.90 -9.48
CA LYS A 56 1.47 20.69 -10.71
C LYS A 56 2.63 21.68 -10.90
N ARG A 57 3.03 22.40 -9.85
CA ARG A 57 4.15 23.36 -9.92
C ARG A 57 5.49 22.69 -10.20
N LEU A 58 5.70 21.49 -9.65
CA LEU A 58 6.91 20.71 -9.85
C LEU A 58 6.90 19.86 -11.13
N ASN A 59 5.80 19.88 -11.90
CA ASN A 59 5.57 18.95 -13.01
C ASN A 59 5.78 17.48 -12.61
N ALA A 60 5.33 17.13 -11.40
CA ALA A 60 5.40 15.79 -10.84
C ALA A 60 4.01 15.13 -10.88
N HIS A 61 4.00 13.80 -10.97
CA HIS A 61 2.79 13.00 -10.85
C HIS A 61 2.81 12.25 -9.52
N VAL A 62 1.93 12.66 -8.61
CA VAL A 62 1.83 12.11 -7.26
C VAL A 62 0.42 11.57 -7.08
N ALA A 63 0.30 10.28 -6.77
CA ALA A 63 -1.01 9.68 -6.49
C ALA A 63 -1.46 9.99 -5.07
N ILE A 64 -2.77 10.05 -4.85
CA ILE A 64 -3.38 10.16 -3.52
C ILE A 64 -4.05 8.84 -3.16
N LEU A 65 -3.63 8.24 -2.05
CA LEU A 65 -4.22 7.05 -1.44
C LEU A 65 -5.01 7.47 -0.19
N GLY A 66 -6.32 7.30 -0.18
CA GLY A 66 -7.14 7.42 1.02
C GLY A 66 -7.17 6.08 1.76
N ASP A 67 -6.90 6.06 3.07
CA ASP A 67 -6.85 4.83 3.86
C ASP A 67 -7.95 4.83 4.92
N LEU A 68 -8.89 3.90 4.77
CA LEU A 68 -10.03 3.73 5.68
C LEU A 68 -9.57 3.18 7.03
N GLN A 69 -10.31 3.50 8.08
CA GLN A 69 -9.94 3.08 9.43
C GLN A 69 -10.22 1.60 9.67
N GLY A 70 -11.36 1.11 9.19
CA GLY A 70 -11.86 -0.21 9.54
C GLY A 70 -12.34 -0.31 10.99
N PRO A 71 -12.66 -1.52 11.46
CA PRO A 71 -13.13 -1.75 12.83
C PRO A 71 -12.01 -1.50 13.84
N LYS A 72 -12.26 -0.62 14.81
CA LYS A 72 -11.39 -0.43 15.98
C LYS A 72 -11.83 -1.36 17.10
N ILE A 73 -11.16 -2.50 17.24
CA ILE A 73 -11.37 -3.40 18.37
C ILE A 73 -10.39 -2.99 19.47
N ARG A 74 -10.91 -2.37 20.54
CA ARG A 74 -10.12 -1.73 21.58
C ARG A 74 -10.73 -1.94 22.95
N ILE A 75 -9.87 -1.94 23.97
CA ILE A 75 -10.32 -1.70 25.35
C ILE A 75 -10.76 -0.25 25.49
N ALA A 76 -11.61 0.02 26.48
CA ALA A 76 -12.07 1.36 26.81
C ALA A 76 -10.98 2.12 27.62
N ARG A 77 -11.36 2.78 28.73
CA ARG A 77 -10.47 3.62 29.52
C ARG A 77 -10.39 3.17 30.97
N PHE A 78 -9.22 3.44 31.55
CA PHE A 78 -8.93 3.30 32.98
C PHE A 78 -9.12 4.64 33.68
N ARG A 79 -9.50 4.58 34.96
CA ARG A 79 -9.62 5.75 35.84
C ARG A 79 -8.36 6.61 35.85
N ASP A 80 -7.21 5.96 36.04
CA ASP A 80 -5.89 6.61 36.12
C ASP A 80 -5.16 6.62 34.76
N GLY A 81 -5.88 6.33 33.67
CA GLY A 81 -5.40 6.34 32.28
C GLY A 81 -4.52 5.15 31.87
N LYS A 82 -3.97 4.39 32.84
CA LYS A 82 -3.22 3.16 32.60
C LYS A 82 -3.16 2.29 33.86
N VAL A 83 -2.86 1.01 33.66
CA VAL A 83 -2.63 0.02 34.72
C VAL A 83 -1.38 -0.81 34.44
N GLN A 84 -0.79 -1.38 35.48
CA GLN A 84 0.34 -2.30 35.36
C GLN A 84 -0.13 -3.72 35.64
N LEU A 85 -0.17 -4.54 34.59
CA LEU A 85 -0.52 -5.95 34.71
C LEU A 85 0.72 -6.77 35.07
N LYS A 86 0.53 -7.86 35.83
CA LYS A 86 1.58 -8.78 36.27
C LYS A 86 1.34 -10.18 35.71
N PRO A 87 2.40 -11.00 35.48
CA PRO A 87 2.21 -12.37 34.99
C PRO A 87 1.35 -13.19 35.95
N GLY A 88 0.40 -13.94 35.41
CA GLY A 88 -0.52 -14.79 36.16
C GLY A 88 -1.68 -14.07 36.85
N GLN A 89 -1.74 -12.74 36.77
CA GLN A 89 -2.85 -11.93 37.29
C GLN A 89 -4.14 -12.23 36.51
N GLU A 90 -5.26 -12.30 37.23
CA GLU A 90 -6.60 -12.34 36.62
C GLU A 90 -6.97 -10.94 36.13
N PHE A 91 -7.51 -10.87 34.93
CA PHE A 91 -7.94 -9.62 34.31
C PHE A 91 -9.17 -9.86 33.45
N THR A 92 -10.21 -9.03 33.63
CA THR A 92 -11.49 -9.19 32.94
C THR A 92 -11.68 -8.12 31.88
N LEU A 93 -12.11 -8.54 30.69
CA LEU A 93 -12.59 -7.63 29.63
C LEU A 93 -14.11 -7.74 29.58
N ASP A 94 -14.83 -6.67 29.93
CA ASP A 94 -16.29 -6.73 30.03
C ASP A 94 -16.96 -5.75 29.07
N ALA A 95 -17.84 -6.28 28.21
CA ALA A 95 -18.56 -5.47 27.24
C ALA A 95 -19.60 -4.54 27.88
N GLU A 96 -20.09 -4.80 29.10
CA GLU A 96 -21.08 -3.94 29.77
C GLU A 96 -20.50 -3.05 30.87
N PHE A 97 -19.19 -3.17 31.15
CA PHE A 97 -18.52 -2.35 32.15
C PHE A 97 -18.42 -0.88 31.73
N ASP A 98 -18.42 0.03 32.72
CA ASP A 98 -18.32 1.47 32.50
C ASP A 98 -17.03 1.81 31.71
N PRO A 99 -17.15 2.39 30.50
CA PRO A 99 -16.02 2.63 29.63
C PRO A 99 -15.01 3.65 30.17
N GLN A 100 -15.33 4.39 31.23
CA GLN A 100 -14.43 5.38 31.83
C GLN A 100 -13.76 4.90 33.13
N ASN A 101 -14.18 3.76 33.68
CA ASN A 101 -13.92 3.41 35.08
C ASN A 101 -13.05 2.16 35.27
N GLY A 102 -12.32 1.73 34.23
CA GLY A 102 -11.47 0.54 34.30
C GLY A 102 -10.36 0.66 35.36
N ASP A 103 -9.90 -0.49 35.85
CA ASP A 103 -8.80 -0.63 36.81
C ASP A 103 -7.91 -1.85 36.48
N ASP A 104 -7.08 -2.28 37.43
CA ASP A 104 -6.16 -3.40 37.25
C ASP A 104 -6.83 -4.78 37.33
N SER A 105 -8.14 -4.85 37.58
CA SER A 105 -8.93 -6.09 37.59
C SER A 105 -9.87 -6.19 36.39
N VAL A 106 -10.43 -5.07 35.91
CA VAL A 106 -11.42 -5.06 34.83
C VAL A 106 -11.33 -3.82 33.94
N VAL A 107 -11.61 -3.98 32.66
CA VAL A 107 -11.78 -2.86 31.73
C VAL A 107 -12.92 -3.10 30.75
N GLY A 108 -13.60 -2.01 30.37
CA GLY A 108 -14.64 -2.01 29.36
C GLY A 108 -14.11 -2.29 27.94
N LEU A 109 -15.01 -2.60 27.01
CA LEU A 109 -14.71 -2.83 25.58
C LEU A 109 -15.50 -1.91 24.67
N ASP A 110 -14.88 -1.43 23.59
CA ASP A 110 -15.57 -0.72 22.49
C ASP A 110 -16.29 -1.71 21.55
N TYR A 111 -15.73 -2.91 21.39
CA TYR A 111 -16.30 -3.98 20.56
C TYR A 111 -17.10 -4.95 21.43
N LYS A 112 -18.43 -4.78 21.42
CA LYS A 112 -19.36 -5.50 22.32
C LYS A 112 -19.51 -6.99 22.00
N GLU A 113 -19.19 -7.40 20.77
CA GLU A 113 -19.31 -8.80 20.33
C GLU A 113 -18.10 -9.67 20.73
N LEU A 114 -17.06 -9.10 21.36
CA LEU A 114 -15.86 -9.87 21.74
C LEU A 114 -16.18 -11.15 22.53
N PRO A 115 -17.10 -11.16 23.53
CA PRO A 115 -17.44 -12.38 24.28
C PRO A 115 -18.03 -13.50 23.43
N HIS A 116 -18.63 -13.17 22.27
CA HIS A 116 -19.15 -14.15 21.31
C HIS A 116 -18.11 -14.66 20.32
N ASP A 117 -17.03 -13.88 20.15
CA ASP A 117 -15.93 -14.18 19.24
C ASP A 117 -14.76 -14.89 19.94
N VAL A 118 -14.84 -15.22 21.22
CA VAL A 118 -13.72 -15.84 21.95
C VAL A 118 -14.18 -17.06 22.75
N GLY A 119 -13.27 -18.02 22.92
CA GLY A 119 -13.46 -19.22 23.71
C GLY A 119 -12.34 -19.44 24.74
N SER A 120 -12.59 -20.33 25.69
CA SER A 120 -11.57 -20.77 26.66
C SER A 120 -10.32 -21.28 25.92
N GLY A 121 -9.14 -20.82 26.34
CA GLY A 121 -7.85 -21.13 25.75
C GLY A 121 -7.38 -20.15 24.67
N ASP A 122 -8.26 -19.29 24.13
CA ASP A 122 -7.86 -18.28 23.15
C ASP A 122 -6.85 -17.28 23.74
N ILE A 123 -5.96 -16.76 22.89
CA ILE A 123 -4.99 -15.75 23.28
C ILE A 123 -5.39 -14.40 22.68
N LEU A 124 -5.64 -13.43 23.56
CA LEU A 124 -5.88 -12.03 23.19
C LEU A 124 -4.57 -11.25 23.30
N LEU A 125 -4.26 -10.50 22.25
CA LEU A 125 -3.08 -9.66 22.12
C LEU A 125 -3.50 -8.20 22.27
N LEU A 126 -2.92 -7.50 23.24
CA LEU A 126 -3.20 -6.08 23.48
C LEU A 126 -1.95 -5.25 23.22
N ASP A 127 -2.17 -4.02 22.72
CA ASP A 127 -1.10 -3.07 22.38
C ASP A 127 -0.04 -3.70 21.46
N ASP A 128 -0.49 -4.15 20.28
CA ASP A 128 0.34 -4.82 19.26
C ASP A 128 1.05 -6.07 19.81
N GLY A 129 0.39 -6.80 20.71
CA GLY A 129 0.89 -8.04 21.30
C GLY A 129 1.92 -7.89 22.42
N ARG A 130 2.18 -6.65 22.87
CA ARG A 130 3.03 -6.37 24.06
C ARG A 130 2.46 -6.97 25.33
N ILE A 131 1.15 -7.08 25.42
CA ILE A 131 0.44 -7.78 26.49
C ILE A 131 -0.32 -8.95 25.88
N ARG A 132 -0.31 -10.09 26.56
CA ARG A 132 -1.06 -11.28 26.15
C ARG A 132 -1.90 -11.78 27.30
N LEU A 133 -3.18 -11.99 27.01
CA LEU A 133 -4.15 -12.55 27.93
C LEU A 133 -4.60 -13.90 27.38
N GLN A 134 -4.65 -14.92 28.22
CA GLN A 134 -5.29 -16.19 27.88
C GLN A 134 -6.70 -16.19 28.45
N VAL A 135 -7.70 -16.47 27.61
CA VAL A 135 -9.09 -16.57 28.05
C VAL A 135 -9.25 -17.82 28.89
N ASP A 136 -9.73 -17.66 30.13
CA ASP A 136 -10.05 -18.77 31.02
C ASP A 136 -11.49 -19.24 30.76
N TYR A 137 -12.47 -18.35 30.87
CA TYR A 137 -13.88 -18.61 30.58
C TYR A 137 -14.64 -17.31 30.26
N ILE A 138 -15.88 -17.45 29.78
CA ILE A 138 -16.77 -16.35 29.44
C ILE A 138 -18.01 -16.43 30.33
N GLU A 139 -18.38 -15.33 30.97
CA GLU A 139 -19.59 -15.19 31.79
C GLU A 139 -20.41 -13.97 31.32
N GLY A 140 -21.45 -14.23 30.53
CA GLY A 140 -22.27 -13.15 29.95
C GLY A 140 -21.45 -12.25 29.03
N SER A 141 -21.33 -10.96 29.40
CA SER A 141 -20.54 -9.94 28.70
C SER A 141 -19.06 -9.93 29.10
N ALA A 142 -18.68 -10.67 30.13
CA ALA A 142 -17.34 -10.66 30.71
C ALA A 142 -16.48 -11.82 30.18
N VAL A 143 -15.31 -11.47 29.65
CA VAL A 143 -14.25 -12.41 29.26
C VAL A 143 -13.22 -12.42 30.37
N HIS A 144 -13.20 -13.50 31.14
CA HIS A 144 -12.24 -13.69 32.22
C HIS A 144 -10.93 -14.25 31.65
N THR A 145 -9.82 -13.59 31.98
CA THR A 145 -8.52 -13.93 31.41
C THR A 145 -7.43 -13.99 32.46
N LYS A 146 -6.33 -14.63 32.09
CA LYS A 146 -5.07 -14.63 32.83
C LYS A 146 -3.96 -13.97 32.02
N VAL A 147 -3.21 -13.09 32.66
CA VAL A 147 -2.08 -12.40 32.02
C VAL A 147 -0.92 -13.38 31.79
N ILE A 148 -0.58 -13.61 30.52
CA ILE A 148 0.56 -14.45 30.10
C ILE A 148 1.81 -13.59 29.93
N VAL A 149 1.67 -12.48 29.22
CA VAL A 149 2.74 -11.49 29.03
C VAL A 149 2.29 -10.19 29.66
N ALA A 150 3.04 -9.77 30.68
CA ALA A 150 2.76 -8.58 31.47
C ALA A 150 3.25 -7.29 30.81
N GLY A 151 2.68 -6.17 31.23
CA GLY A 151 3.04 -4.85 30.70
C GLY A 151 2.16 -3.74 31.26
N THR A 152 2.48 -2.52 30.86
CA THR A 152 1.62 -1.36 31.11
C THR A 152 0.53 -1.31 30.05
N LEU A 153 -0.74 -1.37 30.45
CA LEU A 153 -1.89 -1.24 29.57
C LEU A 153 -2.50 0.16 29.75
N SER A 154 -2.60 0.94 28.68
CA SER A 154 -3.19 2.29 28.72
C SER A 154 -4.53 2.34 27.98
N ASN A 155 -5.22 3.48 28.06
CA ASN A 155 -6.51 3.69 27.39
C ASN A 155 -6.50 3.38 25.88
N ASN A 156 -7.64 2.87 25.38
CA ASN A 156 -7.95 2.69 23.95
C ASN A 156 -6.93 1.87 23.16
N LYS A 157 -6.24 0.92 23.82
CA LYS A 157 -5.31 0.01 23.15
C LYS A 157 -6.06 -1.06 22.36
N GLY A 158 -5.50 -1.44 21.21
CA GLY A 158 -6.06 -2.44 20.30
C GLY A 158 -6.10 -3.82 20.94
N ILE A 159 -7.07 -4.63 20.55
CA ILE A 159 -7.21 -6.04 20.90
C ILE A 159 -7.25 -6.83 19.59
N ASN A 160 -6.41 -7.85 19.50
CA ASN A 160 -6.43 -8.86 18.44
C ASN A 160 -6.59 -10.25 19.05
N ARG A 161 -7.13 -11.20 18.29
CA ARG A 161 -7.17 -12.62 18.67
C ARG A 161 -6.10 -13.37 17.88
N LEU A 162 -5.24 -14.14 18.57
CA LEU A 162 -4.22 -14.93 17.91
C LEU A 162 -4.88 -15.93 16.96
N GLY A 163 -4.47 -15.97 15.69
CA GLY A 163 -5.07 -16.81 14.65
C GLY A 163 -6.29 -16.20 13.97
N GLY A 164 -6.62 -14.93 14.23
CA GLY A 164 -7.80 -14.24 13.69
C GLY A 164 -9.09 -14.71 14.35
N GLY A 165 -10.23 -14.41 13.71
CA GLY A 165 -11.59 -14.90 14.01
C GLY A 165 -12.51 -13.96 14.77
N LEU A 166 -12.16 -12.67 14.82
CA LEU A 166 -13.08 -11.62 15.27
C LEU A 166 -14.11 -11.31 14.16
N SER A 167 -15.41 -11.34 14.48
CA SER A 167 -16.49 -11.25 13.49
C SER A 167 -16.81 -9.83 12.99
N ALA A 168 -16.07 -8.83 13.49
CA ALA A 168 -16.24 -7.43 13.15
C ALA A 168 -16.34 -7.20 11.64
N LYS A 169 -17.33 -6.38 11.24
CA LYS A 169 -17.49 -5.97 9.85
C LYS A 169 -16.28 -5.16 9.38
N ALA A 170 -15.85 -5.39 8.15
CA ALA A 170 -14.72 -4.67 7.56
C ALA A 170 -15.00 -3.17 7.40
N LEU A 171 -16.23 -2.80 7.04
CA LEU A 171 -16.66 -1.42 6.89
C LEU A 171 -17.50 -0.95 8.09
N THR A 172 -17.08 0.15 8.71
CA THR A 172 -17.80 0.82 9.79
C THR A 172 -18.62 2.00 9.27
N GLU A 173 -19.56 2.50 10.09
CA GLU A 173 -20.29 3.75 9.79
C GLU A 173 -19.36 4.95 9.53
N LYS A 174 -18.17 4.96 10.15
CA LYS A 174 -17.15 5.95 9.87
C LYS A 174 -16.58 5.76 8.48
N ASP A 175 -16.24 4.54 8.10
CA ASP A 175 -15.73 4.23 6.76
C ASP A 175 -16.74 4.57 5.67
N HIS A 176 -18.04 4.35 5.89
CA HIS A 176 -19.09 4.81 4.95
C HIS A 176 -19.05 6.33 4.70
N ARG A 177 -18.76 7.14 5.73
CA ARG A 177 -18.59 8.60 5.59
C ARG A 177 -17.25 8.96 4.94
N ASP A 178 -16.18 8.26 5.28
CA ASP A 178 -14.85 8.51 4.74
C ASP A 178 -14.75 8.10 3.26
N ILE A 179 -15.49 7.08 2.81
CA ILE A 179 -15.61 6.72 1.39
C ILE A 179 -16.19 7.89 0.58
N LYS A 180 -17.20 8.59 1.11
CA LYS A 180 -17.75 9.80 0.48
C LYS A 180 -16.71 10.92 0.44
N THR A 181 -16.01 11.13 1.54
CA THR A 181 -14.90 12.10 1.62
C THR A 181 -13.80 11.77 0.60
N ALA A 182 -13.44 10.50 0.44
CA ALA A 182 -12.46 10.04 -0.53
C ALA A 182 -12.93 10.24 -1.98
N ALA A 183 -14.22 10.05 -2.25
CA ALA A 183 -14.82 10.34 -3.54
C ALA A 183 -14.79 11.84 -3.88
N GLU A 184 -15.13 12.70 -2.91
CA GLU A 184 -15.06 14.17 -3.03
C GLU A 184 -13.64 14.67 -3.23
N ILE A 185 -12.68 14.12 -2.47
CA ILE A 185 -11.25 14.37 -2.67
C ILE A 185 -10.85 13.90 -4.07
N GLY A 186 -11.42 12.82 -4.58
CA GLY A 186 -11.02 12.19 -5.83
C GLY A 186 -9.71 11.42 -5.69
N VAL A 187 -9.62 10.58 -4.66
CA VAL A 187 -8.44 9.73 -4.43
C VAL A 187 -8.19 8.79 -5.62
N ASP A 188 -6.92 8.51 -5.91
CA ASP A 188 -6.52 7.58 -6.97
C ASP A 188 -6.64 6.12 -6.48
N TYR A 189 -6.34 5.90 -5.19
CA TYR A 189 -6.45 4.62 -4.49
C TYR A 189 -7.27 4.78 -3.21
N LEU A 190 -8.13 3.81 -2.91
CA LEU A 190 -8.83 3.69 -1.64
C LEU A 190 -8.42 2.38 -0.97
N ALA A 191 -7.69 2.47 0.15
CA ALA A 191 -7.34 1.31 0.94
C ALA A 191 -8.45 0.92 1.91
N VAL A 192 -8.79 -0.37 1.92
CA VAL A 192 -9.83 -0.98 2.75
C VAL A 192 -9.16 -1.79 3.85
N SER A 193 -9.47 -1.45 5.09
CA SER A 193 -8.96 -2.10 6.29
C SER A 193 -9.80 -3.33 6.67
N PHE A 194 -9.12 -4.35 7.17
CA PHE A 194 -9.61 -5.63 7.68
C PHE A 194 -10.58 -6.40 6.74
N PRO A 195 -10.38 -6.42 5.41
CA PRO A 195 -11.18 -7.25 4.53
C PRO A 195 -10.95 -8.73 4.87
N ARG A 196 -12.04 -9.50 4.99
CA ARG A 196 -11.99 -10.95 5.20
C ARG A 196 -12.02 -11.71 3.88
N CYS A 197 -12.75 -11.17 2.91
CA CYS A 197 -12.96 -11.75 1.60
C CYS A 197 -13.08 -10.67 0.52
N GLY A 198 -13.18 -11.10 -0.73
CA GLY A 198 -13.39 -10.22 -1.87
C GLY A 198 -14.70 -9.44 -1.82
N GLU A 199 -15.71 -9.94 -1.11
CA GLU A 199 -17.01 -9.25 -1.02
C GLU A 199 -16.93 -7.95 -0.22
N ASP A 200 -16.15 -7.92 0.88
CA ASP A 200 -15.91 -6.68 1.63
C ASP A 200 -15.28 -5.59 0.74
N LEU A 201 -14.41 -6.00 -0.20
CA LEU A 201 -13.77 -5.09 -1.17
C LEU A 201 -14.75 -4.65 -2.28
N ASN A 202 -15.63 -5.52 -2.72
CA ASN A 202 -16.67 -5.21 -3.69
C ASN A 202 -17.69 -4.22 -3.12
N GLU A 203 -18.07 -4.38 -1.85
CA GLU A 203 -18.93 -3.43 -1.14
C GLU A 203 -18.28 -2.05 -1.08
N ALA A 204 -17.02 -1.95 -0.65
CA ALA A 204 -16.28 -0.69 -0.62
C ALA A 204 -16.18 -0.05 -2.02
N ARG A 205 -15.95 -0.86 -3.06
CA ARG A 205 -15.93 -0.42 -4.47
C ARG A 205 -17.28 0.15 -4.90
N GLN A 206 -18.38 -0.53 -4.58
CA GLN A 206 -19.72 -0.09 -4.91
C GLN A 206 -20.04 1.24 -4.23
N LEU A 207 -19.74 1.38 -2.94
CA LEU A 207 -19.95 2.61 -2.18
C LEU A 207 -19.14 3.78 -2.75
N LEU A 208 -17.87 3.55 -3.10
CA LEU A 208 -17.03 4.57 -3.74
C LEU A 208 -17.62 5.02 -5.08
N ARG A 209 -18.12 4.10 -5.90
CA ARG A 209 -18.74 4.40 -7.19
C ARG A 209 -20.08 5.13 -7.04
N GLN A 210 -20.91 4.73 -6.08
CA GLN A 210 -22.16 5.42 -5.74
C GLN A 210 -21.93 6.86 -5.28
N ALA A 211 -20.82 7.11 -4.58
CA ALA A 211 -20.39 8.45 -4.19
C ALA A 211 -19.73 9.25 -5.35
N GLY A 212 -19.65 8.69 -6.57
CA GLY A 212 -19.04 9.34 -7.74
C GLY A 212 -17.52 9.22 -7.84
N GLY A 213 -16.88 8.49 -6.92
CA GLY A 213 -15.44 8.28 -6.88
C GLY A 213 -14.95 7.37 -8.01
N LYS A 214 -13.77 7.67 -8.56
CA LYS A 214 -13.13 6.92 -9.67
C LYS A 214 -11.86 6.17 -9.27
N GLY A 215 -11.44 6.28 -8.01
CA GLY A 215 -10.28 5.57 -7.47
C GLY A 215 -10.40 4.05 -7.56
N VAL A 216 -9.27 3.36 -7.46
CA VAL A 216 -9.19 1.90 -7.47
C VAL A 216 -8.98 1.34 -6.05
N ILE A 217 -9.31 0.07 -5.82
CA ILE A 217 -9.32 -0.50 -4.48
C ILE A 217 -7.96 -1.09 -4.11
N CYS A 218 -7.47 -0.75 -2.92
CA CYS A 218 -6.30 -1.35 -2.30
C CYS A 218 -6.73 -2.22 -1.11
N ALA A 219 -6.48 -3.53 -1.16
CA ALA A 219 -6.81 -4.41 -0.04
C ALA A 219 -5.67 -4.43 0.98
N LYS A 220 -5.94 -4.10 2.25
CA LYS A 220 -4.98 -4.30 3.33
C LYS A 220 -5.05 -5.74 3.81
N ILE A 221 -3.98 -6.50 3.56
CA ILE A 221 -3.88 -7.88 4.02
C ILE A 221 -3.32 -7.83 5.44
N GLU A 222 -4.23 -7.79 6.40
CA GLU A 222 -3.95 -7.67 7.85
C GLU A 222 -4.58 -8.76 8.70
N ARG A 223 -5.38 -9.64 8.08
CA ARG A 223 -6.14 -10.68 8.76
C ARG A 223 -5.55 -12.06 8.53
N ALA A 224 -5.50 -12.90 9.56
CA ALA A 224 -5.11 -14.29 9.46
C ALA A 224 -5.99 -15.05 8.47
N GLU A 225 -7.29 -14.75 8.41
CA GLU A 225 -8.24 -15.37 7.48
C GLU A 225 -7.87 -15.11 6.02
N ALA A 226 -7.41 -13.90 5.70
CA ALA A 226 -7.02 -13.53 4.34
C ALA A 226 -5.76 -14.28 3.86
N VAL A 227 -4.98 -14.87 4.77
CA VAL A 227 -3.76 -15.65 4.47
C VAL A 227 -3.83 -17.11 4.90
N ALA A 228 -5.00 -17.57 5.34
CA ALA A 228 -5.20 -18.92 5.86
C ALA A 228 -5.04 -20.01 4.78
N SER A 229 -5.34 -19.67 3.53
CA SER A 229 -5.17 -20.54 2.36
C SER A 229 -4.86 -19.74 1.11
N GLU A 230 -4.35 -20.39 0.06
CA GLU A 230 -4.16 -19.75 -1.24
C GLU A 230 -5.47 -19.26 -1.84
N HIS A 231 -6.57 -19.98 -1.62
CA HIS A 231 -7.90 -19.57 -2.11
C HIS A 231 -8.38 -18.27 -1.45
N ALA A 232 -8.25 -18.15 -0.14
CA ALA A 232 -8.62 -16.94 0.59
C ALA A 232 -7.77 -15.73 0.16
N LEU A 233 -6.47 -15.94 0.02
CA LEU A 233 -5.56 -14.90 -0.46
C LEU A 233 -5.90 -14.47 -1.90
N ASP A 234 -6.17 -15.43 -2.78
CA ASP A 234 -6.58 -15.20 -4.15
C ASP A 234 -7.89 -14.42 -4.27
N ASP A 235 -8.88 -14.75 -3.44
CA ASP A 235 -10.18 -14.08 -3.40
C ASP A 235 -10.02 -12.59 -3.13
N VAL A 236 -9.25 -12.24 -2.08
CA VAL A 236 -8.91 -10.87 -1.72
C VAL A 236 -8.09 -10.18 -2.82
N ILE A 237 -7.03 -10.82 -3.34
CA ILE A 237 -6.18 -10.23 -4.38
C ILE A 237 -6.98 -9.95 -5.65
N ARG A 238 -7.82 -10.90 -6.12
CA ARG A 238 -8.58 -10.75 -7.37
C ARG A 238 -9.61 -9.63 -7.28
N ALA A 239 -10.28 -9.46 -6.13
CA ALA A 239 -11.23 -8.38 -5.88
C ALA A 239 -10.60 -7.00 -5.68
N SER A 240 -9.27 -6.93 -5.56
CA SER A 240 -8.49 -5.68 -5.42
C SER A 240 -7.86 -5.21 -6.73
N ASP A 241 -7.42 -3.96 -6.79
CA ASP A 241 -6.58 -3.42 -7.87
C ASP A 241 -5.10 -3.30 -7.42
N ALA A 242 -4.90 -3.12 -6.11
CA ALA A 242 -3.63 -3.18 -5.41
C ALA A 242 -3.82 -3.92 -4.08
N VAL A 243 -2.72 -4.45 -3.52
CA VAL A 243 -2.71 -5.00 -2.17
C VAL A 243 -1.64 -4.33 -1.32
N MET A 244 -1.86 -4.31 -0.01
CA MET A 244 -0.92 -3.79 0.97
C MET A 244 -0.62 -4.90 1.97
N VAL A 245 0.65 -5.27 2.08
CA VAL A 245 1.14 -6.14 3.16
C VAL A 245 1.19 -5.29 4.43
N ALA A 246 0.12 -5.31 5.22
CA ALA A 246 -0.02 -4.51 6.43
C ALA A 246 0.57 -5.29 7.62
N ARG A 247 1.90 -5.17 7.77
CA ARG A 247 2.71 -6.05 8.62
C ARG A 247 2.41 -5.95 10.11
N GLY A 248 2.07 -4.77 10.61
CA GLY A 248 1.72 -4.56 12.02
C GLY A 248 0.58 -5.49 12.48
N ASP A 249 -0.63 -5.25 11.98
CA ASP A 249 -1.80 -6.05 12.34
C ASP A 249 -1.67 -7.52 11.91
N LEU A 250 -1.16 -7.80 10.69
CA LEU A 250 -0.98 -9.18 10.23
C LEU A 250 -0.04 -9.96 11.14
N GLY A 251 1.13 -9.38 11.49
CA GLY A 251 2.14 -10.01 12.34
C GLY A 251 1.61 -10.32 13.74
N VAL A 252 0.74 -9.46 14.27
CA VAL A 252 0.07 -9.70 15.55
C VAL A 252 -0.88 -10.90 15.46
N GLU A 253 -1.65 -11.06 14.38
CA GLU A 253 -2.61 -12.15 14.24
C GLU A 253 -1.95 -13.50 13.91
N ILE A 254 -0.91 -13.55 13.07
CA ILE A 254 -0.28 -14.83 12.64
C ILE A 254 1.04 -15.14 13.36
N GLY A 255 1.57 -14.17 14.11
CA GLY A 255 2.89 -14.20 14.72
C GLY A 255 4.00 -13.72 13.77
N ASP A 256 4.88 -12.86 14.28
CA ASP A 256 6.00 -12.25 13.53
C ASP A 256 6.89 -13.28 12.80
N ALA A 257 7.08 -14.46 13.38
CA ALA A 257 7.90 -15.51 12.77
C ALA A 257 7.31 -16.02 11.43
N GLN A 258 6.00 -15.98 11.24
CA GLN A 258 5.33 -16.39 10.00
C GLN A 258 5.26 -15.25 8.97
N LEU A 259 5.41 -14.00 9.41
CA LEU A 259 5.19 -12.81 8.61
C LEU A 259 6.10 -12.73 7.40
N VAL A 260 7.38 -13.10 7.52
CA VAL A 260 8.36 -13.05 6.41
C VAL A 260 7.92 -13.95 5.25
N GLY A 261 7.46 -15.17 5.55
CA GLY A 261 6.96 -16.11 4.55
C GLY A 261 5.69 -15.59 3.87
N LYS A 262 4.75 -15.04 4.65
CA LYS A 262 3.50 -14.48 4.13
C LYS A 262 3.71 -13.22 3.30
N GLN A 263 4.62 -12.32 3.68
CA GLN A 263 4.98 -11.16 2.86
C GLN A 263 5.45 -11.58 1.45
N LYS A 264 6.41 -12.52 1.38
CA LYS A 264 6.92 -13.03 0.10
C LYS A 264 5.82 -13.69 -0.73
N GLN A 265 4.96 -14.49 -0.09
CA GLN A 265 3.82 -15.13 -0.73
C GLN A 265 2.85 -14.09 -1.32
N ILE A 266 2.48 -13.06 -0.54
CA ILE A 266 1.56 -12.00 -0.98
C ILE A 266 2.14 -11.20 -2.15
N ILE A 267 3.41 -10.78 -2.06
CA ILE A 267 4.07 -10.01 -3.11
C ILE A 267 4.14 -10.82 -4.41
N SER A 268 4.60 -12.06 -4.34
CA SER A 268 4.69 -12.96 -5.50
C SER A 268 3.30 -13.16 -6.13
N ARG A 269 2.30 -13.51 -5.31
CA ARG A 269 0.96 -13.81 -5.80
C ARG A 269 0.24 -12.59 -6.39
N ALA A 270 0.42 -11.42 -5.79
CA ALA A 270 -0.11 -10.17 -6.32
C ALA A 270 0.44 -9.87 -7.72
N ARG A 271 1.75 -10.08 -7.93
CA ARG A 271 2.38 -9.88 -9.24
C ARG A 271 1.87 -10.86 -10.29
N GLN A 272 1.79 -12.16 -9.95
CA GLN A 272 1.21 -13.20 -10.81
C GLN A 272 -0.23 -12.88 -11.23
N LEU A 273 -1.03 -12.31 -10.32
CA LEU A 273 -2.41 -11.91 -10.59
C LEU A 273 -2.54 -10.50 -11.17
N ASN A 274 -1.44 -9.94 -11.71
CA ASN A 274 -1.40 -8.62 -12.36
C ASN A 274 -1.90 -7.47 -11.47
N LYS A 275 -1.66 -7.57 -10.15
CA LYS A 275 -1.97 -6.55 -9.13
C LYS A 275 -0.70 -5.84 -8.65
N VAL A 276 -0.89 -4.64 -8.14
CA VAL A 276 0.15 -3.82 -7.51
C VAL A 276 0.30 -4.21 -6.05
N VAL A 277 1.50 -4.18 -5.48
CA VAL A 277 1.71 -4.54 -4.07
C VAL A 277 2.57 -3.52 -3.31
N ILE A 278 2.08 -3.08 -2.16
CA ILE A 278 2.76 -2.17 -1.23
C ILE A 278 3.22 -2.98 -0.03
N THR A 279 4.49 -2.86 0.37
CA THR A 279 4.97 -3.33 1.68
C THR A 279 4.87 -2.18 2.68
N ALA A 280 4.13 -2.39 3.77
CA ALA A 280 3.73 -1.32 4.68
C ALA A 280 4.08 -1.57 6.15
N THR A 281 4.08 -0.47 6.91
CA THR A 281 4.29 -0.35 8.37
C THR A 281 5.71 -0.66 8.85
N GLN A 282 6.23 0.19 9.75
CA GLN A 282 7.51 0.03 10.47
C GLN A 282 8.71 -0.28 9.57
N MET A 283 8.77 0.33 8.38
CA MET A 283 9.90 0.11 7.47
C MET A 283 11.15 0.83 7.99
N MET A 284 10.98 2.00 8.64
CA MET A 284 12.07 2.83 9.16
C MET A 284 11.65 3.52 10.49
N GLU A 285 10.93 2.81 11.36
CA GLU A 285 10.31 3.32 12.60
C GLU A 285 11.26 4.15 13.48
N SER A 286 12.54 3.77 13.56
CA SER A 286 13.55 4.49 14.34
C SER A 286 13.72 5.94 13.87
N MET A 287 13.41 6.24 12.61
CA MET A 287 13.54 7.57 12.04
C MET A 287 12.44 8.55 12.43
N ILE A 288 11.42 8.11 13.17
CA ILE A 288 10.52 9.02 13.89
C ILE A 288 11.33 9.93 14.81
N GLU A 289 12.31 9.36 15.50
CA GLU A 289 13.11 10.04 16.53
C GLU A 289 14.57 10.27 16.13
N ASN A 290 15.09 9.53 15.14
CA ASN A 290 16.50 9.55 14.75
C ASN A 290 16.69 10.00 13.29
N PRO A 291 17.79 10.71 12.97
CA PRO A 291 18.03 11.18 11.60
C PRO A 291 18.59 10.10 10.66
N MET A 292 18.83 8.88 11.15
CA MET A 292 19.37 7.75 10.36
C MET A 292 18.66 6.45 10.73
N PRO A 293 18.44 5.54 9.75
CA PRO A 293 17.87 4.24 10.03
C PRO A 293 18.89 3.30 10.67
N THR A 294 18.37 2.29 11.35
CA THR A 294 19.14 1.13 11.79
C THR A 294 19.52 0.25 10.60
N ARG A 295 20.56 -0.58 10.77
CA ARG A 295 20.92 -1.58 9.75
C ARG A 295 19.81 -2.61 9.51
N ALA A 296 19.02 -2.92 10.53
CA ALA A 296 17.91 -3.87 10.40
C ALA A 296 16.81 -3.30 9.48
N GLU A 297 16.44 -2.02 9.65
CA GLU A 297 15.48 -1.33 8.77
C GLU A 297 16.00 -1.20 7.34
N VAL A 298 17.30 -0.90 7.17
CA VAL A 298 17.93 -0.90 5.84
C VAL A 298 17.80 -2.27 5.16
N MET A 299 18.08 -3.35 5.88
CA MET A 299 17.93 -4.72 5.36
C MET A 299 16.47 -5.08 5.08
N ASP A 300 15.53 -4.62 5.91
CA ASP A 300 14.10 -4.85 5.73
C ASP A 300 13.59 -4.21 4.43
N VAL A 301 13.85 -2.91 4.25
CA VAL A 301 13.51 -2.19 3.01
C VAL A 301 14.17 -2.83 1.78
N ALA A 302 15.47 -3.13 1.86
CA ALA A 302 16.19 -3.74 0.74
C ALA A 302 15.60 -5.10 0.37
N ASN A 303 15.27 -5.96 1.34
CA ASN A 303 14.67 -7.26 1.05
C ASN A 303 13.27 -7.13 0.47
N ALA A 304 12.44 -6.16 0.90
CA ALA A 304 11.14 -5.92 0.27
C ALA A 304 11.26 -5.52 -1.22
N VAL A 305 12.30 -4.75 -1.57
CA VAL A 305 12.63 -4.41 -2.98
C VAL A 305 12.98 -5.66 -3.77
N LEU A 306 13.82 -6.54 -3.20
CA LEU A 306 14.25 -7.79 -3.81
C LEU A 306 13.11 -8.82 -3.91
N ASP A 307 12.16 -8.79 -2.98
CA ASP A 307 10.95 -9.65 -2.98
C ASP A 307 10.03 -9.36 -4.17
N GLY A 308 10.13 -8.18 -4.76
CA GLY A 308 9.29 -7.80 -5.89
C GLY A 308 8.35 -6.62 -5.63
N THR A 309 8.37 -6.01 -4.44
CA THR A 309 7.37 -4.99 -4.08
C THR A 309 7.31 -3.83 -5.07
N ASP A 310 6.11 -3.29 -5.31
CA ASP A 310 5.96 -2.08 -6.11
C ASP A 310 6.39 -0.85 -5.34
N ALA A 311 5.99 -0.81 -4.07
CA ALA A 311 6.21 0.33 -3.22
C ALA A 311 6.48 -0.06 -1.77
N VAL A 312 7.23 0.80 -1.10
CA VAL A 312 7.45 0.76 0.35
C VAL A 312 6.76 1.96 0.98
N MET A 313 6.19 1.80 2.16
CA MET A 313 5.38 2.83 2.81
C MET A 313 5.96 3.32 4.14
N LEU A 314 5.96 4.65 4.28
CA LEU A 314 6.24 5.37 5.53
C LEU A 314 4.91 5.81 6.17
N SER A 315 4.78 5.53 7.47
CA SER A 315 3.61 5.82 8.29
C SER A 315 3.90 6.99 9.23
N ALA A 316 4.27 6.72 10.48
CA ALA A 316 4.53 7.75 11.48
C ALA A 316 5.81 8.53 11.16
N GLU A 317 6.76 7.91 10.46
CA GLU A 317 8.04 8.50 10.09
C GLU A 317 7.86 9.82 9.32
N THR A 318 6.89 9.87 8.40
CA THR A 318 6.57 11.09 7.67
C THR A 318 5.42 11.88 8.28
N ALA A 319 4.42 11.21 8.85
CA ALA A 319 3.22 11.90 9.34
C ALA A 319 3.44 12.69 10.64
N ALA A 320 4.29 12.18 11.54
CA ALA A 320 4.50 12.73 12.87
C ALA A 320 5.97 12.76 13.32
N GLY A 321 6.88 12.16 12.55
CA GLY A 321 8.31 12.07 12.87
C GLY A 321 9.05 13.42 12.76
N LYS A 322 10.23 13.46 13.38
CA LYS A 322 11.11 14.64 13.39
C LYS A 322 11.88 14.82 12.07
N PHE A 323 12.03 13.75 11.29
CA PHE A 323 12.87 13.70 10.09
C PHE A 323 12.12 13.20 8.84
N PRO A 324 10.96 13.79 8.49
CA PRO A 324 10.10 13.26 7.43
C PRO A 324 10.80 13.26 6.06
N VAL A 325 11.56 14.32 5.75
CA VAL A 325 12.24 14.47 4.44
C VAL A 325 13.46 13.56 4.35
N GLU A 326 14.26 13.50 5.41
CA GLU A 326 15.44 12.63 5.50
C GLU A 326 15.05 11.17 5.40
N THR A 327 13.92 10.78 5.99
CA THR A 327 13.41 9.40 5.89
C THR A 327 13.09 9.04 4.44
N VAL A 328 12.44 9.93 3.68
CA VAL A 328 12.18 9.68 2.25
C VAL A 328 13.47 9.56 1.45
N LYS A 329 14.47 10.42 1.74
CA LYS A 329 15.79 10.36 1.07
C LYS A 329 16.50 9.04 1.38
N ALA A 330 16.56 8.64 2.64
CA ALA A 330 17.19 7.39 3.06
C ALA A 330 16.47 6.17 2.44
N MET A 331 15.13 6.15 2.47
CA MET A 331 14.33 5.13 1.80
C MET A 331 14.66 5.04 0.30
N ALA A 332 14.76 6.19 -0.39
CA ALA A 332 15.09 6.24 -1.81
C ALA A 332 16.50 5.71 -2.11
N GLU A 333 17.49 6.05 -1.28
CA GLU A 333 18.87 5.56 -1.41
C GLU A 333 18.96 4.04 -1.21
N ILE A 334 18.24 3.50 -0.22
CA ILE A 334 18.20 2.05 0.03
C ILE A 334 17.57 1.33 -1.17
N CYS A 335 16.46 1.83 -1.71
CA CYS A 335 15.84 1.25 -2.90
C CYS A 335 16.80 1.24 -4.10
N LEU A 336 17.49 2.35 -4.36
CA LEU A 336 18.48 2.44 -5.44
C LEU A 336 19.61 1.42 -5.27
N GLY A 337 20.13 1.27 -4.05
CA GLY A 337 21.18 0.29 -3.75
C GLY A 337 20.70 -1.16 -3.91
N ALA A 338 19.47 -1.48 -3.47
CA ALA A 338 18.90 -2.81 -3.63
C ALA A 338 18.61 -3.16 -5.10
N GLU A 339 18.22 -2.17 -5.91
CA GLU A 339 17.92 -2.34 -7.34
C GLU A 339 19.15 -2.66 -8.21
N THR A 340 20.37 -2.45 -7.71
CA THR A 340 21.60 -2.88 -8.43
C THR A 340 21.89 -4.37 -8.29
N HIS A 341 21.18 -5.08 -7.41
CA HIS A 341 21.41 -6.50 -7.19
C HIS A 341 20.91 -7.33 -8.40
N PRO A 342 21.65 -8.35 -8.87
CA PRO A 342 21.27 -9.13 -10.04
C PRO A 342 19.89 -9.83 -9.93
N SER A 343 19.45 -10.19 -8.72
CA SER A 343 18.12 -10.77 -8.51
C SER A 343 16.97 -9.78 -8.72
N ALA A 344 17.27 -8.49 -8.83
CA ALA A 344 16.32 -7.46 -9.25
C ALA A 344 16.26 -7.31 -10.79
N HIS A 345 16.76 -8.30 -11.54
CA HIS A 345 16.65 -8.40 -12.99
C HIS A 345 15.75 -9.59 -13.41
N LEU A 346 15.37 -9.63 -14.68
CA LEU A 346 14.50 -10.65 -15.26
C LEU A 346 14.95 -12.07 -14.89
N ARG A 347 14.03 -12.90 -14.39
CA ARG A 347 14.26 -14.33 -14.22
C ARG A 347 13.61 -15.08 -15.37
N HIS A 348 14.24 -16.16 -15.84
CA HIS A 348 13.66 -17.00 -16.92
C HIS A 348 12.29 -17.57 -16.55
N ASP A 349 12.09 -17.87 -15.26
CA ASP A 349 10.83 -18.40 -14.71
C ASP A 349 9.64 -17.41 -14.85
N ASP A 350 9.91 -16.11 -15.08
CA ASP A 350 8.86 -15.08 -15.22
C ASP A 350 8.06 -15.19 -16.55
N LEU A 351 8.40 -16.13 -17.44
CA LEU A 351 7.91 -16.20 -18.82
C LEU A 351 7.16 -17.49 -19.20
N GLU A 352 6.99 -18.45 -18.28
CA GLU A 352 6.38 -19.77 -18.56
C GLU A 352 4.84 -19.82 -18.39
N GLU A 353 4.12 -18.70 -18.54
CA GLU A 353 2.67 -18.64 -18.34
C GLU A 353 1.86 -18.50 -19.64
N SER A 354 0.66 -19.09 -19.66
CA SER A 354 -0.32 -18.88 -20.73
C SER A 354 -1.05 -17.55 -20.53
N PHE A 355 -1.04 -16.66 -21.51
CA PHE A 355 -1.71 -15.35 -21.43
C PHE A 355 -3.20 -15.42 -21.77
N SER A 356 -3.98 -14.57 -21.10
CA SER A 356 -5.44 -14.56 -21.22
C SER A 356 -5.99 -13.40 -22.07
N SER A 357 -5.14 -12.42 -22.43
CA SER A 357 -5.54 -11.27 -23.23
C SER A 357 -4.47 -10.81 -24.23
N ILE A 358 -4.89 -10.15 -25.30
CA ILE A 358 -4.01 -9.60 -26.35
C ILE A 358 -3.03 -8.58 -25.76
N SER A 359 -3.52 -7.66 -24.91
CA SER A 359 -2.66 -6.64 -24.28
C SER A 359 -1.63 -7.22 -23.33
N GLU A 360 -1.94 -8.33 -22.66
CA GLU A 360 -0.99 -9.08 -21.86
C GLU A 360 0.09 -9.73 -22.72
N ALA A 361 -0.30 -10.45 -23.78
CA ALA A 361 0.67 -11.04 -24.71
C ALA A 361 1.60 -9.97 -25.34
N ALA A 362 1.04 -8.82 -25.74
CA ALA A 362 1.81 -7.70 -26.30
C ALA A 362 2.77 -7.08 -25.27
N ALA A 363 2.31 -6.87 -24.04
CA ALA A 363 3.13 -6.35 -22.95
C ALA A 363 4.29 -7.31 -22.61
N MET A 364 4.03 -8.62 -22.51
CA MET A 364 5.05 -9.62 -22.22
C MET A 364 6.06 -9.74 -23.36
N SER A 365 5.60 -9.72 -24.61
CA SER A 365 6.48 -9.71 -25.78
C SER A 365 7.38 -8.47 -25.81
N ALA A 366 6.84 -7.30 -25.45
CA ALA A 366 7.61 -6.06 -25.34
C ALA A 366 8.68 -6.16 -24.23
N MET A 367 8.34 -6.70 -23.06
CA MET A 367 9.30 -6.90 -21.98
C MET A 367 10.39 -7.91 -22.33
N TYR A 368 10.03 -9.00 -23.02
CA TYR A 368 11.00 -9.97 -23.52
C TYR A 368 12.00 -9.31 -24.48
N ALA A 369 11.49 -8.59 -25.50
CA ALA A 369 12.33 -7.87 -26.45
C ALA A 369 13.22 -6.82 -25.75
N ALA A 370 12.66 -6.05 -24.83
CA ALA A 370 13.39 -5.01 -24.10
C ALA A 370 14.57 -5.58 -23.30
N THR A 371 14.37 -6.73 -22.68
CA THR A 371 15.38 -7.34 -21.78
C THR A 371 16.46 -8.13 -22.52
N HIS A 372 16.17 -8.66 -23.70
CA HIS A 372 17.11 -9.49 -24.46
C HIS A 372 17.81 -8.77 -25.61
N LEU A 373 17.25 -7.66 -26.11
CA LEU A 373 17.87 -6.87 -27.17
C LEU A 373 18.91 -5.89 -26.59
N THR A 374 20.18 -6.15 -26.88
CA THR A 374 21.28 -5.26 -26.50
C THR A 374 21.09 -3.86 -27.09
N GLY A 375 21.24 -2.83 -26.25
CA GLY A 375 21.13 -1.43 -26.65
C GLY A 375 19.80 -0.77 -26.33
N VAL A 376 18.79 -1.53 -25.88
CA VAL A 376 17.53 -0.94 -25.40
C VAL A 376 17.79 -0.13 -24.13
N LYS A 377 17.29 1.11 -24.09
CA LYS A 377 17.44 2.03 -22.94
C LYS A 377 16.14 2.36 -22.23
N ALA A 378 15.00 2.23 -22.90
CA ALA A 378 13.71 2.56 -22.34
C ALA A 378 12.57 1.77 -23.00
N ILE A 379 11.48 1.65 -22.26
CA ILE A 379 10.19 1.17 -22.74
C ILE A 379 9.21 2.33 -22.70
N ILE A 380 8.45 2.55 -23.76
CA ILE A 380 7.45 3.60 -23.90
C ILE A 380 6.08 2.94 -24.08
N ALA A 381 5.15 3.20 -23.18
CA ALA A 381 3.76 2.76 -23.29
C ALA A 381 2.86 3.95 -23.61
N LEU A 382 2.29 3.97 -24.81
CA LEU A 382 1.14 4.81 -25.12
C LEU A 382 -0.11 4.11 -24.58
N THR A 383 -0.67 4.63 -23.48
CA THR A 383 -1.77 3.97 -22.77
C THR A 383 -2.75 4.96 -22.15
N GLU A 384 -4.03 4.84 -22.50
CA GLU A 384 -5.06 5.71 -21.93
C GLU A 384 -5.38 5.41 -20.48
N SER A 385 -5.33 4.13 -20.07
CA SER A 385 -5.74 3.67 -18.74
C SER A 385 -4.56 3.40 -17.79
N GLY A 386 -3.34 3.29 -18.33
CA GLY A 386 -2.16 2.81 -17.61
C GLY A 386 -2.04 1.28 -17.54
N PHE A 387 -2.99 0.53 -18.11
CA PHE A 387 -3.06 -0.92 -17.96
C PHE A 387 -1.84 -1.64 -18.55
N THR A 388 -1.40 -1.25 -19.75
CA THR A 388 -0.23 -1.86 -20.40
C THR A 388 1.05 -1.61 -19.60
N ALA A 389 1.24 -0.41 -19.06
CA ALA A 389 2.35 -0.09 -18.18
C ALA A 389 2.32 -0.93 -16.89
N LYS A 390 1.12 -1.17 -16.33
CA LYS A 390 0.94 -2.07 -15.17
C LYS A 390 1.39 -3.49 -15.49
N LEU A 391 0.93 -4.07 -16.60
CA LEU A 391 1.30 -5.42 -17.01
C LEU A 391 2.81 -5.55 -17.21
N MET A 392 3.41 -4.64 -17.99
CA MET A 392 4.86 -4.63 -18.21
C MET A 392 5.66 -4.51 -16.91
N SER A 393 5.18 -3.71 -15.94
CA SER A 393 5.84 -3.58 -14.64
C SER A 393 5.80 -4.83 -13.76
N ARG A 394 4.97 -5.84 -14.09
CA ARG A 394 4.98 -7.13 -13.38
C ARG A 394 6.24 -7.91 -13.66
N ILE A 395 6.93 -7.62 -14.77
CA ILE A 395 8.15 -8.28 -15.17
C ILE A 395 9.37 -7.54 -14.62
N THR A 396 10.26 -8.30 -13.99
CA THR A 396 11.47 -7.75 -13.38
C THR A 396 12.42 -7.25 -14.46
N SER A 397 12.84 -5.98 -14.41
CA SER A 397 13.74 -5.38 -15.40
C SER A 397 14.54 -4.26 -14.74
N HIS A 398 15.59 -3.76 -15.39
CA HIS A 398 16.30 -2.54 -14.99
C HIS A 398 15.90 -1.32 -15.86
N LEU A 399 15.17 -1.55 -16.95
CA LEU A 399 14.78 -0.50 -17.91
C LEU A 399 13.58 0.34 -17.42
N PRO A 400 13.62 1.68 -17.54
CA PRO A 400 12.49 2.52 -17.20
C PRO A 400 11.32 2.31 -18.17
N ILE A 401 10.11 2.28 -17.62
CA ILE A 401 8.85 2.22 -18.38
C ILE A 401 8.19 3.60 -18.33
N PHE A 402 8.20 4.33 -19.43
CA PHE A 402 7.51 5.61 -19.53
C PHE A 402 6.05 5.38 -19.91
N SER A 403 5.11 5.75 -19.05
CA SER A 403 3.68 5.60 -19.26
C SER A 403 3.08 6.93 -19.73
N LEU A 404 2.85 7.03 -21.03
CA LEU A 404 2.38 8.24 -21.70
C LEU A 404 0.86 8.18 -21.82
N SER A 405 0.21 9.19 -21.26
CA SER A 405 -1.25 9.32 -21.25
C SER A 405 -1.63 10.79 -21.17
N ARG A 406 -2.77 11.16 -21.77
CA ARG A 406 -3.38 12.49 -21.59
C ARG A 406 -4.22 12.61 -20.33
N HIS A 407 -4.59 11.48 -19.73
CA HIS A 407 -5.48 11.43 -18.59
C HIS A 407 -4.72 11.54 -17.26
N PRO A 408 -4.95 12.60 -16.45
CA PRO A 408 -4.29 12.74 -15.16
C PRO A 408 -4.50 11.54 -14.23
N GLN A 409 -5.71 10.97 -14.22
CA GLN A 409 -6.04 9.78 -13.41
C GLN A 409 -5.19 8.57 -13.77
N SER A 410 -4.89 8.38 -15.06
CA SER A 410 -4.05 7.26 -15.51
C SER A 410 -2.60 7.47 -15.13
N ARG A 411 -2.10 8.72 -15.26
CA ARG A 411 -0.75 9.09 -14.82
C ARG A 411 -0.56 8.92 -13.32
N ASN A 412 -1.52 9.39 -12.52
CA ASN A 412 -1.48 9.25 -11.07
C ASN A 412 -1.52 7.78 -10.64
N LYS A 413 -2.40 6.94 -11.21
CA LYS A 413 -2.35 5.49 -10.96
C LYS A 413 -0.98 4.89 -11.27
N CYS A 414 -0.40 5.24 -12.42
CA CYS A 414 0.93 4.74 -12.81
C CYS A 414 2.06 5.17 -11.86
N ALA A 415 1.88 6.25 -11.08
CA ALA A 415 2.88 6.69 -10.11
C ALA A 415 3.18 5.62 -9.05
N LEU A 416 2.27 4.67 -8.80
CA LEU A 416 2.48 3.57 -7.85
C LEU A 416 3.17 2.33 -8.47
N TYR A 417 3.20 2.17 -9.79
CA TYR A 417 3.72 0.93 -10.41
C TYR A 417 5.25 0.89 -10.46
N ARG A 418 5.87 -0.22 -10.08
CA ARG A 418 7.33 -0.38 -10.06
C ARG A 418 7.97 -0.04 -11.40
N GLY A 419 8.97 0.82 -11.40
CA GLY A 419 9.75 1.17 -12.60
C GLY A 419 8.97 1.93 -13.67
N VAL A 420 7.75 2.39 -13.36
CA VAL A 420 6.93 3.19 -14.27
C VAL A 420 7.04 4.67 -13.97
N TYR A 421 7.26 5.48 -15.00
CA TYR A 421 7.38 6.94 -14.92
C TYR A 421 6.26 7.54 -15.78
N PRO A 422 5.18 8.06 -15.17
CA PRO A 422 4.11 8.69 -15.93
C PRO A 422 4.60 9.97 -16.62
N VAL A 423 4.12 10.20 -17.84
CA VAL A 423 4.44 11.39 -18.64
C VAL A 423 3.15 11.91 -19.28
N ASP A 424 2.94 13.23 -19.21
CA ASP A 424 1.86 13.91 -19.92
C ASP A 424 2.12 13.86 -21.44
N PHE A 425 1.20 13.24 -22.17
CA PHE A 425 1.28 13.15 -23.63
C PHE A 425 -0.12 12.98 -24.22
N ASP A 426 -0.48 13.84 -25.17
CA ASP A 426 -1.75 13.78 -25.88
C ASP A 426 -1.54 13.42 -27.36
N SER A 427 -1.75 12.13 -27.67
CA SER A 427 -1.62 11.62 -29.04
C SER A 427 -2.64 12.19 -30.02
N THR A 428 -3.75 12.76 -29.56
CA THR A 428 -4.79 13.33 -30.46
C THR A 428 -4.33 14.60 -31.17
N SER A 429 -3.41 15.31 -30.53
CA SER A 429 -2.82 16.53 -31.06
C SER A 429 -1.69 16.27 -32.07
N SER A 430 -1.31 15.00 -32.24
CA SER A 430 -0.15 14.59 -33.04
C SER A 430 -0.56 13.91 -34.35
N LYS A 431 0.16 14.24 -35.44
CA LYS A 431 0.08 13.52 -36.72
C LYS A 431 0.97 12.28 -36.76
N GLN A 432 1.96 12.20 -35.88
CA GLN A 432 2.96 11.12 -35.81
C GLN A 432 3.20 10.72 -34.34
N PRO A 433 2.17 10.23 -33.62
CA PRO A 433 2.21 10.09 -32.16
C PRO A 433 3.34 9.20 -31.65
N ILE A 434 3.76 8.21 -32.44
CA ILE A 434 4.87 7.32 -32.12
C ILE A 434 6.21 8.07 -32.13
N LEU A 435 6.46 8.90 -33.15
CA LEU A 435 7.71 9.66 -33.26
C LEU A 435 7.76 10.78 -32.23
N ASP A 436 6.64 11.49 -32.04
CA ASP A 436 6.54 12.57 -31.06
C ASP A 436 6.71 12.05 -29.63
N ALA A 437 6.21 10.86 -29.32
CA ALA A 437 6.43 10.20 -28.03
C ALA A 437 7.92 9.90 -27.78
N VAL A 438 8.64 9.38 -28.79
CA VAL A 438 10.08 9.11 -28.69
C VAL A 438 10.86 10.41 -28.52
N GLU A 439 10.54 11.44 -29.31
CA GLU A 439 11.21 12.75 -29.22
C GLU A 439 10.92 13.43 -27.87
N LEU A 440 9.70 13.29 -27.32
CA LEU A 440 9.39 13.77 -25.98
C LEU A 440 10.31 13.14 -24.93
N ILE A 441 10.45 11.80 -24.93
CA ILE A 441 11.28 11.09 -23.95
C ILE A 441 12.77 11.42 -24.11
N LYS A 442 13.22 11.66 -25.35
CA LYS A 442 14.56 12.18 -25.64
C LYS A 442 14.74 13.61 -25.13
N SER A 443 13.76 14.49 -25.31
CA SER A 443 13.81 15.88 -24.83
C SER A 443 13.86 15.99 -23.31
N LEU A 444 13.28 15.01 -22.61
CA LEU A 444 13.38 14.85 -21.16
C LEU A 444 14.74 14.28 -20.70
N GLY A 445 15.64 13.95 -21.63
CA GLY A 445 17.00 13.48 -21.35
C GLY A 445 17.11 12.01 -20.95
N HIS A 446 16.07 11.20 -21.19
CA HIS A 446 16.05 9.79 -20.79
C HIS A 446 16.63 8.83 -21.82
N VAL A 447 16.67 9.25 -23.09
CA VAL A 447 17.28 8.52 -24.21
C VAL A 447 18.02 9.47 -25.12
N SER A 448 18.98 8.97 -25.88
CA SER A 448 19.84 9.73 -26.81
C SER A 448 19.76 9.16 -28.22
N LYS A 449 20.23 9.94 -29.20
CA LYS A 449 20.37 9.47 -30.59
C LYS A 449 21.21 8.19 -30.65
N GLY A 450 20.72 7.18 -31.37
CA GLY A 450 21.34 5.85 -31.50
C GLY A 450 20.92 4.85 -30.42
N ASP A 451 20.22 5.27 -29.37
CA ASP A 451 19.62 4.33 -28.42
C ASP A 451 18.44 3.58 -29.06
N LEU A 452 18.19 2.36 -28.58
CA LEU A 452 16.99 1.61 -28.93
C LEU A 452 15.91 1.79 -27.85
N VAL A 453 14.66 1.89 -28.27
CA VAL A 453 13.49 1.89 -27.39
C VAL A 453 12.47 0.86 -27.84
N ILE A 454 11.77 0.27 -26.87
CA ILE A 454 10.59 -0.55 -27.13
C ILE A 454 9.36 0.33 -26.92
N LEU A 455 8.46 0.38 -27.89
CA LEU A 455 7.23 1.16 -27.81
C LEU A 455 6.00 0.25 -27.96
N THR A 456 5.03 0.40 -27.06
CA THR A 456 3.73 -0.29 -27.12
C THR A 456 2.60 0.70 -27.33
N HIS A 457 1.63 0.34 -28.18
CA HIS A 457 0.41 1.11 -28.41
C HIS A 457 -0.74 0.21 -28.90
N GLY A 458 -1.96 0.76 -29.00
CA GLY A 458 -3.06 0.15 -29.74
C GLY A 458 -3.11 0.69 -31.17
N ASP A 459 -3.48 -0.13 -32.15
CA ASP A 459 -3.64 0.32 -33.54
C ASP A 459 -4.75 1.38 -33.67
N VAL A 460 -5.78 1.26 -32.82
CA VAL A 460 -6.77 2.31 -32.60
C VAL A 460 -6.36 3.06 -31.34
N MET A 461 -5.81 4.27 -31.51
CA MET A 461 -5.48 5.14 -30.39
C MET A 461 -6.74 5.49 -29.60
N GLU A 462 -6.56 5.90 -28.35
CA GLU A 462 -7.64 6.36 -27.46
C GLU A 462 -8.68 5.33 -27.04
N THR A 463 -8.42 4.04 -27.24
CA THR A 463 -9.29 2.97 -26.76
C THR A 463 -8.65 2.26 -25.58
N VAL A 464 -9.43 2.04 -24.52
CA VAL A 464 -8.96 1.35 -23.31
C VAL A 464 -8.90 -0.15 -23.57
N GLY A 465 -7.79 -0.80 -23.22
CA GLY A 465 -7.65 -2.26 -23.28
C GLY A 465 -7.35 -2.83 -24.67
N SER A 466 -6.91 -2.00 -25.61
CA SER A 466 -6.69 -2.36 -27.01
C SER A 466 -5.22 -2.45 -27.43
N SER A 467 -4.27 -2.30 -26.50
CA SER A 467 -2.84 -2.39 -26.84
C SER A 467 -2.55 -3.76 -27.47
N ASN A 468 -2.06 -3.74 -28.70
CA ASN A 468 -1.85 -4.93 -29.53
C ASN A 468 -0.55 -4.86 -30.35
N THR A 469 0.18 -3.74 -30.30
CA THR A 469 1.34 -3.48 -31.14
C THR A 469 2.57 -3.17 -30.31
N CYS A 470 3.70 -3.80 -30.68
CA CYS A 470 5.02 -3.60 -30.12
C CYS A 470 5.99 -3.20 -31.25
N LYS A 471 6.78 -2.14 -31.05
CA LYS A 471 7.77 -1.65 -32.00
C LYS A 471 9.13 -1.51 -31.35
N VAL A 472 10.17 -1.91 -32.07
CA VAL A 472 11.57 -1.59 -31.75
C VAL A 472 11.97 -0.39 -32.60
N ILE A 473 12.41 0.69 -31.97
CA ILE A 473 12.70 1.96 -32.64
C ILE A 473 14.10 2.44 -32.26
N GLU A 474 14.88 2.84 -33.25
CA GLU A 474 16.13 3.57 -33.03
C GLU A 474 15.83 5.08 -32.93
N VAL A 475 16.33 5.71 -31.87
CA VAL A 475 16.18 7.15 -31.62
C VAL A 475 17.05 7.94 -32.59
N ARG A 476 16.46 8.89 -33.33
CA ARG A 476 17.13 9.64 -34.42
C ARG A 476 17.68 11.01 -34.02
#